data_AF-B6XTN6-F1
#
_entry.id   AF-B6XTN6-F1
#
_cell.length_a   1.000
_cell.length_b   1.000
_cell.length_c   1.000
_cell.angle_alpha   90.00
_cell.angle_beta   90.00
_cell.angle_gamma   90.00
#
_symmetry.space_group_name_H-M   'P 1'
#
loop_
_entity.id
_entity.type
_entity.pdbx_description
1 polymer ?
#
loop_
_entity_poly.entity_id
_entity_poly.type
_entity_poly.pdbx_seq_one_letter_code
_entity_poly.pdbx_strand_id
1 'polypeptide(L)'
;MSKKTDSTKKQSKLRHPVDDLEARDILRRFVIRARRVEAHSLVQNNSVEKYVKPSMTISYKEGQPTRIKYIMPDQEIFESLAARTRPCILESEPVYLEKVFRSIDMLLDGKQLTGQAKQCFDFCRKKFRDLHDKNNGESYSIQMYDKDNVPEGRPLSDLLIGEAWLYSDLVHADPKGDKARAAKLSYRDRYYAGTSFFSMLTIVIINMLNLITAINKQFQLNIDKKAWKEQVVASAEDSEVATEKMVVLPPNTRVPEGIDPSALPAAIDVTSPTEAIRFIQPEHSTDVIFLRRKELVSKVHGAFSWKNDVLSILIADALVLELSTAGASQAESLQRVETRIKHRFTADTEATNSLRAIMHKCDRLLTVIPYKKGSLLYVDCPLAVKNDKQSANNSSPQK
;
A
#
# COMPACT_ATOMS: atom_id res chain seq x y z
N MET A 1 33.42 -44.43 31.58
CA MET A 1 32.44 -43.54 32.23
C MET A 1 32.61 -42.14 31.67
N SER A 2 31.70 -41.68 30.82
CA SER A 2 31.29 -40.27 30.74
C SER A 2 30.07 -40.16 29.84
N LYS A 3 28.94 -39.78 30.44
CA LYS A 3 27.68 -39.49 29.76
C LYS A 3 27.82 -38.18 28.98
N LYS A 4 27.42 -38.16 27.71
CA LYS A 4 26.93 -36.93 27.07
C LYS A 4 25.53 -37.17 26.51
N THR A 5 24.59 -36.85 27.38
CA THR A 5 23.23 -36.36 27.19
C THR A 5 22.80 -36.08 25.75
N ASP A 6 21.81 -36.87 25.34
CA ASP A 6 20.83 -36.58 24.31
C ASP A 6 20.17 -35.21 24.53
N SER A 7 20.28 -34.33 23.54
CA SER A 7 19.48 -33.11 23.46
C SER A 7 18.09 -33.46 22.91
N THR A 8 17.13 -33.65 23.81
CA THR A 8 15.71 -33.75 23.49
C THR A 8 15.24 -32.53 22.68
N LYS A 9 14.91 -32.74 21.41
CA LYS A 9 14.06 -31.84 20.61
C LYS A 9 12.71 -31.70 21.33
N LYS A 10 12.46 -30.57 21.98
CA LYS A 10 11.12 -30.17 22.43
C LYS A 10 10.24 -30.00 21.19
N GLN A 11 9.38 -30.98 20.92
CA GLN A 11 8.18 -30.75 20.12
C GLN A 11 7.39 -29.62 20.80
N SER A 12 7.19 -28.51 20.07
CA SER A 12 6.30 -27.43 20.48
C SER A 12 4.89 -28.01 20.59
N LYS A 13 4.44 -28.37 21.79
CA LYS A 13 3.05 -28.75 22.03
C LYS A 13 2.16 -27.58 21.61
N LEU A 14 1.15 -27.84 20.78
CA LEU A 14 0.07 -26.89 20.51
C LEU A 14 -0.41 -26.31 21.85
N ARG A 15 -0.17 -25.02 22.07
CA ARG A 15 -0.69 -24.35 23.27
C ARG A 15 -2.17 -24.05 23.02
N HIS A 16 -3.03 -24.73 23.78
CA HIS A 16 -4.46 -24.46 23.85
C HIS A 16 -4.70 -23.15 24.61
N PRO A 17 -5.81 -22.44 24.37
CA PRO A 17 -6.18 -21.31 25.22
C PRO A 17 -6.21 -21.78 26.68
N VAL A 18 -5.57 -21.02 27.56
CA VAL A 18 -5.45 -21.34 29.00
C VAL A 18 -6.67 -20.84 29.77
N ASP A 19 -7.24 -19.72 29.34
CA ASP A 19 -8.39 -19.07 29.97
C ASP A 19 -9.30 -18.41 28.92
N ASP A 20 -10.44 -17.93 29.40
CA ASP A 20 -11.44 -17.20 28.60
C ASP A 20 -10.88 -15.92 27.95
N LEU A 21 -9.91 -15.26 28.58
CA LEU A 21 -9.33 -14.01 28.07
C LEU A 21 -8.46 -14.31 26.84
N GLU A 22 -7.62 -15.33 26.92
CA GLU A 22 -6.82 -15.82 25.80
C GLU A 22 -7.71 -16.35 24.68
N ALA A 23 -8.78 -17.10 24.99
CA ALA A 23 -9.75 -17.57 24.00
C ALA A 23 -10.40 -16.38 23.25
N ARG A 24 -10.83 -15.33 23.97
CA ARG A 24 -11.38 -14.12 23.35
C ARG A 24 -10.36 -13.36 22.50
N ASP A 25 -9.10 -13.27 22.94
CA ASP A 25 -8.04 -12.64 22.14
C ASP A 25 -7.75 -13.42 20.85
N ILE A 26 -7.71 -14.75 20.90
CA ILE A 26 -7.57 -15.62 19.72
C ILE A 26 -8.71 -15.35 18.74
N LEU A 27 -9.97 -15.35 19.20
CA LEU A 27 -11.11 -15.07 18.34
C LEU A 27 -11.09 -13.64 17.80
N ARG A 28 -10.70 -12.64 18.61
CA ARG A 28 -10.51 -11.24 18.18
C ARG A 28 -9.54 -11.15 17.01
N ARG A 29 -8.34 -11.75 17.15
CA ARG A 29 -7.31 -11.77 16.10
C ARG A 29 -7.77 -12.53 14.87
N PHE A 30 -8.46 -13.66 15.06
CA PHE A 30 -9.00 -14.44 13.96
C PHE A 30 -10.03 -13.64 13.16
N VAL A 31 -10.95 -12.93 13.82
CA VAL A 31 -11.94 -12.08 13.13
C VAL A 31 -11.25 -11.04 12.24
N ILE A 32 -10.25 -10.32 12.76
CA ILE A 32 -9.49 -9.33 11.98
C ILE A 32 -8.80 -10.01 10.78
N ARG A 33 -8.16 -11.16 11.00
CA ARG A 33 -7.46 -11.88 9.93
C ARG A 33 -8.42 -12.43 8.87
N ALA A 34 -9.54 -13.00 9.28
CA ALA A 34 -10.53 -13.57 8.38
C ALA A 34 -11.21 -12.47 7.55
N ARG A 35 -11.44 -11.28 8.12
CA ARG A 35 -11.90 -10.10 7.35
C ARG A 35 -10.91 -9.66 6.27
N ARG A 36 -9.59 -9.81 6.50
CA ARG A 36 -8.56 -9.60 5.45
C ARG A 36 -8.68 -10.63 4.32
N VAL A 37 -9.00 -11.87 4.66
CA VAL A 37 -9.25 -12.94 3.67
C VAL A 37 -10.54 -12.65 2.90
N GLU A 38 -11.61 -12.26 3.61
CA GLU A 38 -12.90 -11.89 3.03
C GLU A 38 -12.78 -10.75 2.02
N ALA A 39 -11.98 -9.73 2.32
CA ALA A 39 -11.73 -8.59 1.44
C ALA A 39 -10.89 -8.93 0.18
N HIS A 40 -10.42 -10.16 0.03
CA HIS A 40 -9.67 -10.57 -1.15
C HIS A 40 -10.55 -10.61 -2.41
N SER A 41 -10.02 -10.18 -3.57
CA SER A 41 -10.78 -10.09 -4.83
C SER A 41 -11.44 -11.41 -5.26
N LEU A 42 -10.73 -12.54 -5.12
CA LEU A 42 -11.27 -13.88 -5.43
C LEU A 42 -12.42 -14.30 -4.50
N VAL A 43 -12.43 -13.79 -3.25
CA VAL A 43 -13.52 -14.07 -2.30
C VAL A 43 -14.70 -13.16 -2.61
N GLN A 44 -14.45 -11.85 -2.79
CA GLN A 44 -15.47 -10.86 -3.15
C GLN A 44 -16.24 -11.21 -4.43
N ASN A 45 -15.58 -11.83 -5.41
CA ASN A 45 -16.23 -12.25 -6.66
C ASN A 45 -16.67 -13.73 -6.67
N ASN A 46 -16.65 -14.41 -5.52
CA ASN A 46 -17.02 -15.83 -5.36
C ASN A 46 -16.29 -16.81 -6.29
N SER A 47 -15.09 -16.47 -6.78
CA SER A 47 -14.36 -17.35 -7.71
C SER A 47 -13.57 -18.45 -7.01
N VAL A 48 -13.32 -18.35 -5.71
CA VAL A 48 -12.59 -19.37 -4.93
C VAL A 48 -13.22 -20.76 -5.07
N GLU A 49 -14.55 -20.86 -5.08
CA GLU A 49 -15.27 -22.14 -5.15
C GLU A 49 -14.91 -22.97 -6.38
N LYS A 50 -14.59 -22.31 -7.50
CA LYS A 50 -14.22 -22.94 -8.77
C LYS A 50 -12.94 -23.77 -8.67
N TYR A 51 -12.05 -23.41 -7.73
CA TYR A 51 -10.73 -24.00 -7.62
C TYR A 51 -10.62 -25.03 -6.49
N VAL A 52 -11.66 -25.18 -5.66
CA VAL A 52 -11.71 -26.15 -4.55
C VAL A 52 -11.61 -27.59 -5.06
N LYS A 53 -12.20 -27.85 -6.23
CA LYS A 53 -12.07 -29.12 -6.92
C LYS A 53 -11.17 -28.91 -8.12
N PRO A 54 -9.95 -29.47 -8.13
CA PRO A 54 -9.07 -29.41 -9.28
C PRO A 54 -9.83 -29.87 -10.54
N SER A 55 -9.82 -29.06 -11.59
CA SER A 55 -10.45 -29.41 -12.87
C SER A 55 -9.52 -29.15 -14.06
N MET A 56 -9.61 -30.04 -15.03
CA MET A 56 -8.85 -29.97 -16.28
C MET A 56 -9.74 -30.31 -17.47
N THR A 57 -9.47 -29.70 -18.61
CA THR A 57 -10.08 -30.05 -19.89
C THR A 57 -9.09 -30.88 -20.69
N ILE A 58 -9.52 -32.05 -21.16
CA ILE A 58 -8.72 -32.91 -22.02
C ILE A 58 -9.32 -32.87 -23.42
N SER A 59 -8.52 -32.47 -24.42
CA SER A 59 -8.93 -32.49 -25.83
C SER A 59 -8.17 -33.56 -26.59
N TYR A 60 -8.93 -34.47 -27.21
CA TYR A 60 -8.43 -35.50 -28.10
C TYR A 60 -8.73 -35.13 -29.55
N LYS A 61 -7.73 -35.25 -30.42
CA LYS A 61 -7.89 -35.16 -31.88
C LYS A 61 -7.08 -36.29 -32.49
N GLU A 62 -7.68 -37.05 -33.39
CA GLU A 62 -7.04 -38.19 -34.05
C GLU A 62 -5.74 -37.74 -34.74
N GLY A 63 -4.66 -38.52 -34.58
CA GLY A 63 -3.34 -38.18 -35.10
C GLY A 63 -2.63 -37.01 -34.41
N GLN A 64 -3.21 -36.39 -33.37
CA GLN A 64 -2.59 -35.31 -32.60
C GLN A 64 -2.34 -35.71 -31.14
N PRO A 65 -1.29 -35.15 -30.49
CA PRO A 65 -1.08 -35.34 -29.06
C PRO A 65 -2.27 -34.84 -28.23
N THR A 66 -2.63 -35.61 -27.20
CA THR A 66 -3.62 -35.20 -26.20
C THR A 66 -3.19 -33.89 -25.55
N ARG A 67 -4.08 -32.90 -25.53
CA ARG A 67 -3.82 -31.62 -24.83
C ARG A 67 -4.63 -31.56 -23.55
N ILE A 68 -3.95 -31.25 -22.45
CA ILE A 68 -4.54 -31.06 -21.13
C ILE A 68 -4.44 -29.57 -20.79
N LYS A 69 -5.59 -28.95 -20.51
CA LYS A 69 -5.68 -27.57 -20.03
C LYS A 69 -6.15 -27.57 -18.59
N TYR A 70 -5.29 -27.11 -17.68
CA TYR A 70 -5.62 -26.94 -16.26
C TYR A 70 -6.41 -25.66 -16.06
N ILE A 71 -7.45 -25.71 -15.22
CA ILE A 71 -8.21 -24.53 -14.82
C ILE A 71 -7.57 -23.98 -13.54
N MET A 72 -6.89 -22.84 -13.66
CA MET A 72 -6.16 -22.19 -12.57
C MET A 72 -6.48 -20.69 -12.53
N PRO A 73 -6.41 -20.06 -11.35
CA PRO A 73 -6.49 -18.61 -11.22
C PRO A 73 -5.19 -17.95 -11.70
N ASP A 74 -5.26 -16.62 -11.89
CA ASP A 74 -4.07 -15.78 -12.01
C ASP A 74 -3.14 -15.99 -10.81
N GLN A 75 -1.85 -16.12 -11.09
CA GLN A 75 -0.85 -16.51 -10.10
C GLN A 75 -0.64 -15.46 -9.03
N GLU A 76 -0.41 -14.20 -9.40
CA GLU A 76 -0.13 -13.13 -8.44
C GLU A 76 -1.34 -12.92 -7.53
N ILE A 77 -2.54 -12.92 -8.11
CA ILE A 77 -3.79 -12.81 -7.34
C ILE A 77 -3.93 -14.00 -6.37
N PHE A 78 -3.62 -15.22 -6.80
CA PHE A 78 -3.78 -16.39 -5.94
C PHE A 78 -2.71 -16.52 -4.86
N GLU A 79 -1.46 -16.18 -5.14
CA GLU A 79 -0.39 -16.08 -4.13
C GLU A 79 -0.76 -15.08 -3.04
N SER A 80 -1.38 -13.95 -3.43
CA SER A 80 -1.92 -12.97 -2.50
C SER A 80 -2.98 -13.57 -1.56
N LEU A 81 -3.85 -14.45 -2.05
CA LEU A 81 -4.84 -15.18 -1.23
C LEU A 81 -4.16 -16.18 -0.29
N ALA A 82 -3.23 -16.98 -0.82
CA ALA A 82 -2.48 -17.97 -0.04
C ALA A 82 -1.71 -17.32 1.11
N ALA A 83 -1.04 -16.18 0.85
CA ALA A 83 -0.36 -15.40 1.88
C ALA A 83 -1.33 -14.90 2.98
N ARG A 84 -2.56 -14.49 2.61
CA ARG A 84 -3.60 -14.06 3.56
C ARG A 84 -4.10 -15.21 4.44
N THR A 85 -4.20 -16.42 3.92
CA THR A 85 -4.72 -17.57 4.67
C THR A 85 -3.65 -18.32 5.49
N ARG A 86 -2.37 -18.21 5.12
CA ARG A 86 -1.25 -18.93 5.76
C ARG A 86 -1.22 -18.89 7.30
N PRO A 87 -1.47 -17.75 7.99
CA PRO A 87 -1.42 -17.76 9.45
C PRO A 87 -2.44 -18.69 10.12
N CYS A 88 -3.51 -19.04 9.42
CA CYS A 88 -4.55 -19.93 9.92
C CYS A 88 -4.14 -21.42 9.93
N ILE A 89 -3.06 -21.80 9.24
CA ILE A 89 -2.54 -23.20 9.20
C ILE A 89 -1.22 -23.40 9.95
N LEU A 90 -0.57 -22.33 10.41
CA LEU A 90 0.73 -22.41 11.06
C LEU A 90 0.57 -22.48 12.59
N GLU A 91 0.99 -23.58 13.21
CA GLU A 91 0.78 -23.82 14.65
C GLU A 91 1.38 -22.73 15.57
N SER A 92 2.48 -22.11 15.17
CA SER A 92 3.13 -21.03 15.92
C SER A 92 2.31 -19.75 15.93
N GLU A 93 1.38 -19.57 15.00
CA GLU A 93 0.58 -18.35 14.88
C GLU A 93 -0.55 -18.31 15.92
N PRO A 94 -0.90 -17.13 16.45
CA PRO A 94 -2.03 -17.00 17.37
C PRO A 94 -3.38 -17.42 16.77
N VAL A 95 -3.54 -17.23 15.45
CA VAL A 95 -4.80 -17.46 14.71
C VAL A 95 -4.88 -18.83 14.04
N TYR A 96 -4.00 -19.76 14.43
CA TYR A 96 -4.05 -21.14 13.97
C TYR A 96 -5.45 -21.74 14.22
N LEU A 97 -6.08 -22.32 13.19
CA LEU A 97 -7.50 -22.71 13.23
C LEU A 97 -7.83 -23.70 14.36
N GLU A 98 -6.92 -24.60 14.73
CA GLU A 98 -7.12 -25.49 15.87
C GLU A 98 -7.27 -24.72 17.20
N LYS A 99 -6.54 -23.60 17.37
CA LYS A 99 -6.71 -22.72 18.53
C LYS A 99 -8.06 -22.00 18.47
N VAL A 100 -8.51 -21.62 17.29
CA VAL A 100 -9.83 -20.99 17.07
C VAL A 100 -10.97 -21.96 17.41
N PHE A 101 -10.93 -23.20 16.92
CA PHE A 101 -11.94 -24.21 17.24
C PHE A 101 -12.03 -24.46 18.75
N ARG A 102 -10.89 -24.58 19.43
CA ARG A 102 -10.84 -24.78 20.88
C ARG A 102 -11.31 -23.56 21.68
N SER A 103 -11.01 -22.36 21.19
CA SER A 103 -11.49 -21.12 21.82
C SER A 103 -13.01 -21.02 21.76
N ILE A 104 -13.64 -21.48 20.67
CA ILE A 104 -15.09 -21.58 20.57
C ILE A 104 -15.64 -22.61 21.56
N ASP A 105 -15.08 -23.83 21.58
CA ASP A 105 -15.52 -24.88 22.52
C ASP A 105 -15.44 -24.41 23.98
N MET A 106 -14.34 -23.73 24.34
CA MET A 106 -14.11 -23.19 25.67
C MET A 106 -15.14 -22.12 26.04
N LEU A 107 -15.35 -21.12 25.18
CA LEU A 107 -16.27 -20.01 25.47
C LEU A 107 -17.75 -20.40 25.41
N LEU A 108 -18.08 -21.52 24.78
CA LEU A 108 -19.43 -22.07 24.84
C LEU A 108 -19.73 -22.73 26.19
N ASP A 109 -18.70 -23.15 26.95
CA ASP A 109 -18.82 -23.68 28.31
C ASP A 109 -19.94 -24.73 28.46
N GLY A 110 -19.89 -25.77 27.62
CA GLY A 110 -20.88 -26.85 27.60
C GLY A 110 -22.20 -26.54 26.88
N LYS A 111 -22.45 -25.28 26.49
CA LYS A 111 -23.55 -24.94 25.57
C LYS A 111 -23.28 -25.58 24.21
N GLN A 112 -24.29 -26.25 23.64
CA GLN A 112 -24.14 -26.86 22.33
C GLN A 112 -24.59 -25.92 21.22
N LEU A 113 -23.78 -25.86 20.17
CA LEU A 113 -24.26 -25.38 18.88
C LEU A 113 -25.34 -26.34 18.37
N THR A 114 -26.38 -25.79 17.76
CA THR A 114 -27.48 -26.56 17.16
C THR A 114 -27.70 -26.17 15.71
N GLY A 115 -28.43 -27.01 14.98
CA GLY A 115 -28.83 -26.76 13.59
C GLY A 115 -27.64 -26.43 12.66
N GLN A 116 -27.83 -25.39 11.84
CA GLN A 116 -26.84 -24.95 10.84
C GLN A 116 -25.49 -24.54 11.45
N ALA A 117 -25.50 -23.92 12.64
CA ALA A 117 -24.27 -23.50 13.32
C ALA A 117 -23.38 -24.71 13.66
N LYS A 118 -23.98 -25.78 14.18
CA LYS A 118 -23.26 -27.03 14.47
C LYS A 118 -22.73 -27.68 13.19
N GLN A 119 -23.57 -27.78 12.16
CA GLN A 119 -23.18 -28.37 10.88
C GLN A 119 -22.01 -27.61 10.24
N CYS A 120 -22.04 -26.28 10.26
CA CYS A 120 -20.97 -25.44 9.76
C CYS A 120 -19.66 -25.64 10.56
N PHE A 121 -19.75 -25.67 11.89
CA PHE A 121 -18.61 -25.90 12.77
C PHE A 121 -17.95 -27.27 12.55
N ASP A 122 -18.76 -28.33 12.51
CA ASP A 122 -18.30 -29.70 12.27
C ASP A 122 -17.69 -29.83 10.87
N PHE A 123 -18.31 -29.21 9.87
CA PHE A 123 -17.78 -29.16 8.51
C PHE A 123 -16.40 -28.50 8.47
N CYS A 124 -16.27 -27.31 9.07
CA CYS A 124 -15.01 -26.56 9.09
C CYS A 124 -13.90 -27.34 9.80
N ARG A 125 -14.21 -27.92 10.97
CA ARG A 125 -13.28 -28.75 11.74
C ARG A 125 -12.83 -29.98 10.95
N LYS A 126 -13.78 -30.68 10.33
CA LYS A 126 -13.50 -31.84 9.48
C LYS A 126 -12.59 -31.44 8.31
N LYS A 127 -12.97 -30.41 7.54
CA LYS A 127 -12.21 -29.97 6.37
C LYS A 127 -10.81 -29.48 6.72
N PHE A 128 -10.66 -28.77 7.83
CA PHE A 128 -9.34 -28.38 8.31
C PHE A 128 -8.47 -29.59 8.67
N ARG A 129 -9.03 -30.59 9.36
CA ARG A 129 -8.33 -31.84 9.66
C ARG A 129 -7.95 -32.59 8.38
N ASP A 130 -8.86 -32.67 7.40
CA ASP A 130 -8.60 -33.32 6.12
C ASP A 130 -7.43 -32.62 5.38
N LEU A 131 -7.38 -31.27 5.40
CA LEU A 131 -6.25 -30.50 4.85
C LEU A 131 -4.92 -30.76 5.58
N HIS A 132 -4.99 -31.10 6.88
CA HIS A 132 -3.81 -31.41 7.69
C HIS A 132 -3.34 -32.86 7.51
N ASP A 133 -4.26 -33.80 7.20
CA ASP A 133 -3.96 -35.21 6.95
C ASP A 133 -3.42 -35.44 5.54
N LYS A 134 -2.14 -35.08 5.37
CA LYS A 134 -1.39 -35.15 4.10
C LYS A 134 -1.23 -36.56 3.55
N ASN A 135 -1.50 -37.59 4.34
CA ASN A 135 -1.31 -38.98 3.93
C ASN A 135 -2.60 -39.63 3.41
N ASN A 136 -3.77 -39.11 3.80
CA ASN A 136 -5.07 -39.76 3.52
C ASN A 136 -6.15 -38.82 2.90
N GLY A 137 -5.86 -37.52 2.72
CA GLY A 137 -6.82 -36.55 2.17
C GLY A 137 -6.68 -36.37 0.65
N GLU A 138 -7.62 -36.92 -0.12
CA GLU A 138 -7.44 -37.16 -1.56
C GLU A 138 -8.34 -36.29 -2.45
N SER A 139 -7.74 -35.61 -3.42
CA SER A 139 -8.36 -35.47 -4.75
C SER A 139 -7.62 -36.33 -5.78
N TYR A 140 -6.29 -36.40 -5.71
CA TYR A 140 -5.43 -37.22 -6.56
C TYR A 140 -4.04 -37.38 -5.93
N SER A 141 -3.22 -38.30 -6.48
CA SER A 141 -1.81 -38.44 -6.12
C SER A 141 -0.94 -38.54 -7.38
N ILE A 142 0.35 -38.21 -7.23
CA ILE A 142 1.35 -38.32 -8.30
C ILE A 142 2.44 -39.32 -7.86
N GLN A 143 2.63 -40.37 -8.64
CA GLN A 143 3.76 -41.29 -8.52
C GLN A 143 4.85 -40.88 -9.51
N MET A 144 6.06 -40.64 -9.01
CA MET A 144 7.24 -40.43 -9.84
C MET A 144 7.90 -41.77 -10.13
N TYR A 145 8.51 -41.90 -11.31
CA TYR A 145 9.26 -43.07 -11.74
C TYR A 145 10.63 -42.63 -12.22
N ASP A 146 11.64 -43.46 -11.99
CA ASP A 146 12.99 -43.23 -12.53
C ASP A 146 13.08 -43.63 -14.02
N LYS A 147 14.29 -43.58 -14.57
CA LYS A 147 14.54 -43.91 -15.99
C LYS A 147 14.26 -45.37 -16.33
N ASP A 148 14.25 -46.26 -15.34
CA ASP A 148 14.03 -47.69 -15.49
C ASP A 148 12.57 -48.08 -15.16
N ASN A 149 11.67 -47.09 -15.06
CA ASN A 149 10.26 -47.24 -14.67
C ASN A 149 10.07 -47.84 -13.26
N VAL A 150 11.00 -47.62 -12.34
CA VAL A 150 10.86 -48.01 -10.95
C VAL A 150 10.24 -46.86 -10.14
N PRO A 151 9.20 -47.11 -9.30
CA PRO A 151 8.59 -46.07 -8.48
C PRO A 151 9.57 -45.37 -7.52
N GLU A 152 9.69 -44.05 -7.62
CA GLU A 152 10.50 -43.23 -6.70
C GLU A 152 9.76 -42.94 -5.38
N GLY A 153 9.84 -43.88 -4.45
CA GLY A 153 9.20 -43.78 -3.12
C GLY A 153 7.67 -43.76 -3.20
N ARG A 154 7.01 -43.37 -2.11
CA ARG A 154 5.54 -43.35 -2.04
C ARG A 154 4.91 -42.26 -2.92
N PRO A 155 3.67 -42.46 -3.44
CA PRO A 155 2.91 -41.42 -4.11
C PRO A 155 2.81 -40.15 -3.27
N LEU A 156 2.88 -38.99 -3.94
CA LEU A 156 2.71 -37.69 -3.31
C LEU A 156 1.24 -37.26 -3.45
N SER A 157 0.57 -36.94 -2.34
CA SER A 157 -0.80 -36.40 -2.36
C SER A 157 -0.83 -34.96 -2.86
N ASP A 158 -1.95 -34.54 -3.44
CA ASP A 158 -2.16 -33.15 -3.86
C ASP A 158 -2.02 -32.16 -2.69
N LEU A 159 -2.42 -32.54 -1.46
CA LEU A 159 -2.22 -31.70 -0.28
C LEU A 159 -0.74 -31.49 0.06
N LEU A 160 0.08 -32.54 0.00
CA LEU A 160 1.52 -32.44 0.24
C LEU A 160 2.20 -31.60 -0.86
N ILE A 161 1.80 -31.80 -2.11
CA ILE A 161 2.32 -31.06 -3.27
C ILE A 161 1.95 -29.57 -3.16
N GLY A 162 0.71 -29.25 -2.81
CA GLY A 162 0.24 -27.87 -2.65
C GLY A 162 0.85 -27.15 -1.45
N GLU A 163 1.11 -27.86 -0.35
CA GLU A 163 1.89 -27.30 0.76
C GLU A 163 3.36 -27.07 0.35
N ALA A 164 3.95 -28.01 -0.41
CA ALA A 164 5.31 -27.86 -0.91
C ALA A 164 5.44 -26.64 -1.83
N TRP A 165 4.41 -26.31 -2.62
CA TRP A 165 4.35 -25.06 -3.38
C TRP A 165 4.49 -23.83 -2.47
N LEU A 166 3.63 -23.70 -1.45
CA LEU A 166 3.71 -22.57 -0.51
C LEU A 166 5.11 -22.47 0.12
N TYR A 167 5.63 -23.59 0.65
CA TYR A 167 6.84 -23.53 1.45
C TYR A 167 8.13 -23.52 0.64
N SER A 168 8.19 -24.15 -0.53
CA SER A 168 9.42 -24.24 -1.32
C SER A 168 9.53 -23.11 -2.33
N ASP A 169 8.40 -22.69 -2.92
CA ASP A 169 8.42 -21.68 -3.97
C ASP A 169 8.19 -20.27 -3.41
N LEU A 170 7.44 -20.11 -2.30
CA LEU A 170 7.10 -18.78 -1.76
C LEU A 170 7.78 -18.40 -0.43
N VAL A 171 8.24 -19.37 0.37
CA VAL A 171 8.68 -19.09 1.76
C VAL A 171 10.12 -19.50 2.07
N HIS A 172 10.55 -20.70 1.66
CA HIS A 172 11.86 -21.26 1.99
C HIS A 172 12.57 -21.71 0.72
N ALA A 173 13.82 -21.27 0.55
CA ALA A 173 14.67 -21.66 -0.58
C ALA A 173 15.29 -23.07 -0.45
N ASP A 174 15.21 -23.71 0.74
CA ASP A 174 15.80 -25.03 1.01
C ASP A 174 14.76 -25.98 1.67
N PRO A 175 13.83 -26.57 0.88
CA PRO A 175 12.85 -27.50 1.39
C PRO A 175 13.50 -28.84 1.80
N LYS A 176 12.96 -29.47 2.85
CA LYS A 176 13.49 -30.75 3.39
C LYS A 176 12.45 -31.86 3.32
N GLY A 177 12.92 -33.11 3.28
CA GLY A 177 12.08 -34.31 3.33
C GLY A 177 11.13 -34.43 2.15
N ASP A 178 9.86 -34.78 2.41
CA ASP A 178 8.83 -34.94 1.37
C ASP A 178 8.55 -33.66 0.56
N LYS A 179 8.79 -32.46 1.14
CA LYS A 179 8.70 -31.19 0.41
C LYS A 179 9.79 -31.06 -0.64
N ALA A 180 11.01 -31.55 -0.34
CA ALA A 180 12.10 -31.60 -1.31
C ALA A 180 11.79 -32.57 -2.46
N ARG A 181 11.13 -33.70 -2.18
CA ARG A 181 10.66 -34.63 -3.22
C ARG A 181 9.61 -33.98 -4.11
N ALA A 182 8.64 -33.28 -3.54
CA ALA A 182 7.64 -32.53 -4.31
C ALA A 182 8.25 -31.39 -5.16
N ALA A 183 9.38 -30.82 -4.75
CA ALA A 183 10.11 -29.82 -5.53
C ALA A 183 10.68 -30.37 -6.86
N LYS A 184 10.79 -31.70 -7.02
CA LYS A 184 11.15 -32.34 -8.30
C LYS A 184 10.03 -32.26 -9.35
N LEU A 185 8.78 -32.07 -8.94
CA LEU A 185 7.65 -31.89 -9.86
C LEU A 185 7.79 -30.58 -10.63
N SER A 186 6.98 -30.37 -11.67
CA SER A 186 6.96 -29.06 -12.33
C SER A 186 6.35 -28.00 -11.42
N TYR A 187 6.76 -26.73 -11.59
CA TYR A 187 6.14 -25.61 -10.89
C TYR A 187 4.61 -25.58 -11.10
N ARG A 188 4.16 -25.88 -12.32
CA ARG A 188 2.74 -25.96 -12.67
C ARG A 188 1.99 -26.97 -11.81
N ASP A 189 2.53 -28.18 -11.64
CA ASP A 189 1.84 -29.23 -10.89
C ASP A 189 1.78 -28.87 -9.39
N ARG A 190 2.86 -28.25 -8.87
CA ARG A 190 2.90 -27.68 -7.53
C ARG A 190 1.87 -26.59 -7.32
N TYR A 191 1.85 -25.60 -8.21
CA TYR A 191 0.89 -24.49 -8.18
C TYR A 191 -0.55 -25.01 -8.27
N TYR A 192 -0.86 -25.89 -9.23
CA TYR A 192 -2.18 -26.48 -9.42
C TYR A 192 -2.68 -27.19 -8.17
N ALA A 193 -1.84 -27.99 -7.50
CA ALA A 193 -2.20 -28.61 -6.24
C ALA A 193 -2.44 -27.58 -5.11
N GLY A 194 -1.62 -26.52 -5.06
CA GLY A 194 -1.80 -25.39 -4.15
C GLY A 194 -3.15 -24.68 -4.31
N THR A 195 -3.65 -24.58 -5.55
CA THR A 195 -4.92 -23.89 -5.82
C THR A 195 -6.11 -24.52 -5.09
N SER A 196 -6.20 -25.84 -5.07
CA SER A 196 -7.24 -26.57 -4.35
C SER A 196 -7.12 -26.40 -2.84
N PHE A 197 -5.91 -26.59 -2.32
CA PHE A 197 -5.61 -26.49 -0.89
C PHE A 197 -6.03 -25.13 -0.32
N PHE A 198 -5.53 -24.04 -0.90
CA PHE A 198 -5.79 -22.70 -0.37
C PHE A 198 -7.22 -22.22 -0.66
N SER A 199 -7.87 -22.74 -1.70
CA SER A 199 -9.28 -22.46 -1.94
C SER A 199 -10.18 -23.10 -0.89
N MET A 200 -9.95 -24.37 -0.55
CA MET A 200 -10.68 -25.03 0.54
C MET A 200 -10.41 -24.36 1.89
N LEU A 201 -9.15 -24.04 2.19
CA LEU A 201 -8.79 -23.33 3.41
C LEU A 201 -9.50 -21.96 3.51
N THR A 202 -9.58 -21.23 2.40
CA THR A 202 -10.30 -19.96 2.32
C THR A 202 -11.77 -20.15 2.68
N ILE A 203 -12.45 -21.16 2.11
CA ILE A 203 -13.85 -21.47 2.44
C ILE A 203 -14.01 -21.77 3.94
N VAL A 204 -13.11 -22.56 4.52
CA VAL A 204 -13.12 -22.84 5.97
C VAL A 204 -13.00 -21.54 6.78
N ILE A 205 -12.09 -20.64 6.41
CA ILE A 205 -11.89 -19.37 7.12
C ILE A 205 -13.14 -18.46 7.04
N ILE A 206 -13.73 -18.32 5.85
CA ILE A 206 -14.92 -17.49 5.64
C ILE A 206 -16.14 -18.07 6.38
N ASN A 207 -16.35 -19.38 6.29
CA ASN A 207 -17.42 -20.05 7.04
C ASN A 207 -17.25 -19.88 8.55
N MET A 208 -16.01 -19.95 9.05
CA MET A 208 -15.71 -19.70 10.45
C MET A 208 -15.92 -18.23 10.85
N LEU A 209 -15.60 -17.25 9.99
CA LEU A 209 -15.90 -15.84 10.26
C LEU A 209 -17.42 -15.61 10.39
N ASN A 210 -18.20 -16.18 9.46
CA ASN A 210 -19.65 -16.09 9.47
C ASN A 210 -20.25 -16.78 10.71
N LEU A 211 -19.76 -17.97 11.04
CA LEU A 211 -20.17 -18.71 12.23
C LEU A 211 -19.87 -17.91 13.49
N ILE A 212 -18.61 -17.47 13.70
CA ILE A 212 -18.18 -16.70 14.88
C ILE A 212 -19.02 -15.43 15.02
N THR A 213 -19.31 -14.74 13.91
CA THR A 213 -20.18 -13.57 13.92
C THR A 213 -21.59 -13.89 14.40
N ALA A 214 -22.18 -15.00 13.94
CA ALA A 214 -23.50 -15.44 14.38
C ALA A 214 -23.51 -15.87 15.85
N ILE A 215 -22.57 -16.72 16.27
CA ILE A 215 -22.53 -17.25 17.64
C ILE A 215 -22.10 -16.19 18.66
N ASN A 216 -21.30 -15.19 18.28
CA ASN A 216 -20.98 -14.06 19.16
C ASN A 216 -22.24 -13.25 19.49
N LYS A 217 -23.15 -13.07 18.52
CA LYS A 217 -24.45 -12.42 18.75
C LYS A 217 -25.37 -13.30 19.60
N GLN A 218 -25.44 -14.59 19.31
CA GLN A 218 -26.36 -15.52 19.98
C GLN A 218 -25.94 -15.84 21.43
N PHE A 219 -24.66 -16.14 21.65
CA PHE A 219 -24.13 -16.62 22.94
C PHE A 219 -23.36 -15.56 23.73
N GLN A 220 -23.21 -14.35 23.18
CA GLN A 220 -22.50 -13.24 23.82
C GLN A 220 -21.08 -13.62 24.24
N LEU A 221 -20.30 -14.14 23.28
CA LEU A 221 -18.91 -14.56 23.50
C LEU A 221 -17.98 -13.40 23.95
N ASN A 222 -18.46 -12.15 23.88
CA ASN A 222 -17.79 -10.94 24.32
C ASN A 222 -16.45 -10.69 23.60
N ILE A 223 -16.38 -11.02 22.31
CA ILE A 223 -15.25 -10.63 21.46
C ILE A 223 -15.28 -9.10 21.28
N ASP A 224 -14.12 -8.43 21.31
CA ASP A 224 -13.97 -6.97 21.28
C ASP A 224 -14.57 -6.34 20.01
N LYS A 225 -15.59 -5.48 20.16
CA LYS A 225 -16.36 -4.84 19.07
C LYS A 225 -15.48 -4.13 18.04
N LYS A 226 -14.26 -3.71 18.40
CA LYS A 226 -13.31 -3.11 17.46
C LYS A 226 -12.87 -4.09 16.37
N ALA A 227 -12.82 -5.40 16.62
CA ALA A 227 -12.37 -6.39 15.64
C ALA A 227 -13.19 -6.42 14.33
N TRP A 228 -14.48 -6.05 14.40
CA TRP A 228 -15.38 -5.98 13.24
C TRP A 228 -15.38 -4.62 12.54
N LYS A 229 -14.79 -3.59 13.17
CA LYS A 229 -14.72 -2.23 12.63
C LYS A 229 -13.31 -1.84 12.19
N GLU A 230 -12.29 -2.50 12.72
CA GLU A 230 -10.90 -2.26 12.39
C GLU A 230 -10.70 -2.34 10.87
N GLN A 231 -9.97 -1.38 10.33
CA GLN A 231 -9.66 -1.34 8.91
C GLN A 231 -8.70 -2.47 8.56
N VAL A 232 -9.06 -3.25 7.54
CA VAL A 232 -8.32 -4.46 7.15
C VAL A 232 -7.69 -4.37 5.76
N VAL A 233 -8.11 -3.39 4.97
CA VAL A 233 -7.59 -3.07 3.63
C VAL A 233 -7.48 -1.55 3.50
N ALA A 234 -6.52 -1.09 2.69
CA ALA A 234 -6.47 0.31 2.28
C ALA A 234 -7.62 0.58 1.28
N SER A 235 -8.31 1.70 1.44
CA SER A 235 -9.29 2.24 0.51
C SER A 235 -8.68 3.37 -0.32
N ALA A 236 -9.45 3.85 -1.29
CA ALA A 236 -9.08 5.04 -2.06
C ALA A 236 -8.99 6.29 -1.16
N GLU A 237 -9.82 6.37 -0.11
CA GLU A 237 -9.79 7.50 0.82
C GLU A 237 -8.48 7.57 1.61
N ASP A 238 -7.82 6.44 1.85
CA ASP A 238 -6.49 6.45 2.51
C ASP A 238 -5.36 6.97 1.62
N SER A 239 -5.63 7.15 0.32
CA SER A 239 -4.63 7.68 -0.63
C SER A 239 -4.56 9.21 -0.61
N GLU A 240 -5.44 9.87 0.15
CA GLU A 240 -5.49 11.32 0.28
C GLU A 240 -5.53 11.73 1.76
N VAL A 241 -4.73 12.72 2.12
CA VAL A 241 -4.79 13.35 3.44
C VAL A 241 -4.82 14.86 3.24
N ALA A 242 -5.82 15.52 3.83
CA ALA A 242 -5.80 16.96 3.97
C ALA A 242 -4.91 17.33 5.16
N THR A 243 -3.89 18.14 4.92
CA THR A 243 -3.04 18.69 5.97
C THR A 243 -3.08 20.21 5.95
N GLU A 244 -3.18 20.82 7.12
CA GLU A 244 -3.10 22.28 7.28
C GLU A 244 -1.66 22.77 7.31
N LYS A 245 -0.70 21.88 7.66
CA LYS A 245 0.71 22.22 7.78
C LYS A 245 1.62 21.12 7.29
N MET A 246 2.63 21.48 6.50
CA MET A 246 3.69 20.56 6.06
C MET A 246 5.05 21.20 6.29
N VAL A 247 5.92 20.50 7.00
CA VAL A 247 7.28 20.96 7.31
C VAL A 247 8.28 19.91 6.89
N VAL A 248 9.36 20.35 6.26
CA VAL A 248 10.52 19.52 5.95
C VAL A 248 11.72 19.95 6.78
N LEU A 249 12.52 18.96 7.16
CA LEU A 249 13.75 19.15 7.92
C LEU A 249 14.94 18.71 7.06
N PRO A 250 16.11 19.33 7.23
CA PRO A 250 17.32 18.85 6.60
C PRO A 250 17.60 17.38 6.94
N PRO A 251 18.20 16.61 6.02
CA PRO A 251 18.61 15.24 6.29
C PRO A 251 19.45 15.15 7.58
N ASN A 252 19.25 14.08 8.35
CA ASN A 252 19.92 13.82 9.63
C ASN A 252 19.54 14.77 10.79
N THR A 253 18.54 15.63 10.63
CA THR A 253 18.00 16.41 11.76
C THR A 253 17.29 15.48 12.74
N ARG A 254 17.68 15.53 14.02
CA ARG A 254 16.98 14.80 15.08
C ARG A 254 15.81 15.64 15.58
N VAL A 255 14.62 15.06 15.57
CA VAL A 255 13.43 15.65 16.22
C VAL A 255 13.41 15.18 17.68
N PRO A 256 13.62 16.07 18.66
CA PRO A 256 13.49 15.71 20.07
C PRO A 256 12.06 15.27 20.39
N GLU A 257 11.91 14.32 21.31
CA GLU A 257 10.59 13.87 21.75
C GLU A 257 9.80 15.03 22.38
N GLY A 258 8.52 15.15 22.02
CA GLY A 258 7.62 16.19 22.54
C GLY A 258 7.80 17.59 21.94
N ILE A 259 8.74 17.79 21.00
CA ILE A 259 8.91 19.07 20.30
C ILE A 259 8.20 19.04 18.95
N ASP A 260 7.41 20.09 18.66
CA ASP A 260 6.83 20.30 17.33
C ASP A 260 7.97 20.49 16.30
N PRO A 261 8.08 19.64 15.26
CA PRO A 261 9.09 19.77 14.22
C PRO A 261 9.11 21.14 13.56
N SER A 262 7.97 21.83 13.49
CA SER A 262 7.85 23.16 12.89
C SER A 262 8.48 24.28 13.72
N ALA A 263 8.77 24.04 15.00
CA ALA A 263 9.48 24.96 15.87
C ALA A 263 11.01 24.84 15.77
N LEU A 264 11.52 23.85 15.03
CA LEU A 264 12.96 23.68 14.85
C LEU A 264 13.52 24.80 13.97
N PRO A 265 14.70 25.39 14.29
CA PRO A 265 15.25 26.52 13.52
C PRO A 265 15.50 26.24 12.03
N ALA A 266 15.68 24.98 11.65
CA ALA A 266 15.91 24.56 10.27
C ALA A 266 14.66 24.02 9.57
N ALA A 267 13.50 24.12 10.22
CA ALA A 267 12.21 23.75 9.63
C ALA A 267 11.90 24.67 8.46
N ILE A 268 11.58 24.06 7.31
CA ILE A 268 11.05 24.79 6.15
C ILE A 268 9.56 24.46 6.06
N ASP A 269 8.73 25.50 6.13
CA ASP A 269 7.29 25.38 5.93
C ASP A 269 7.01 25.23 4.43
N VAL A 270 6.69 24.01 4.02
CA VAL A 270 6.32 23.65 2.64
C VAL A 270 4.81 23.56 2.46
N THR A 271 4.01 24.13 3.39
CA THR A 271 2.63 24.54 3.05
C THR A 271 2.64 25.68 2.04
N SER A 272 3.70 26.50 2.05
CA SER A 272 4.00 27.48 1.00
C SER A 272 4.14 26.78 -0.36
N PRO A 273 3.30 27.07 -1.37
CA PRO A 273 3.48 26.51 -2.71
C PRO A 273 4.86 26.80 -3.31
N THR A 274 5.42 27.99 -3.04
CA THR A 274 6.76 28.38 -3.49
C THR A 274 7.85 27.51 -2.85
N GLU A 275 7.82 27.31 -1.53
CA GLU A 275 8.78 26.43 -0.84
C GLU A 275 8.56 24.95 -1.19
N ALA A 276 7.31 24.52 -1.36
CA ALA A 276 6.97 23.17 -1.78
C ALA A 276 7.57 22.83 -3.14
N ILE A 277 7.41 23.72 -4.14
CA ILE A 277 8.02 23.52 -5.46
C ILE A 277 9.54 23.51 -5.34
N ARG A 278 10.13 24.41 -4.56
CA ARG A 278 11.58 24.42 -4.37
C ARG A 278 12.12 23.11 -3.79
N PHE A 279 11.38 22.50 -2.87
CA PHE A 279 11.80 21.27 -2.23
C PHE A 279 11.53 20.04 -3.09
N ILE A 280 10.34 19.95 -3.71
CA ILE A 280 9.85 18.77 -4.42
C ILE A 280 10.31 18.76 -5.89
N GLN A 281 10.39 19.94 -6.51
CA GLN A 281 10.70 20.17 -7.93
C GLN A 281 11.68 21.33 -8.09
N PRO A 282 12.92 21.22 -7.57
CA PRO A 282 13.89 22.32 -7.56
C PRO A 282 14.18 22.90 -8.96
N GLU A 283 14.03 22.12 -10.02
CA GLU A 283 14.14 22.55 -11.42
C GLU A 283 13.10 23.59 -11.85
N HIS A 284 12.01 23.71 -11.10
CA HIS A 284 10.94 24.70 -11.27
C HIS A 284 11.04 25.85 -10.25
N SER A 285 12.15 25.95 -9.52
CA SER A 285 12.40 27.03 -8.57
C SER A 285 13.36 28.08 -9.14
N THR A 286 13.19 29.31 -8.68
CA THR A 286 14.09 30.42 -9.01
C THR A 286 14.20 31.41 -7.86
N ASP A 287 15.24 32.20 -7.88
CA ASP A 287 15.37 33.36 -7.02
C ASP A 287 14.89 34.61 -7.75
N VAL A 288 14.11 35.43 -7.05
CA VAL A 288 13.65 36.72 -7.53
C VAL A 288 14.35 37.82 -6.75
N ILE A 289 15.07 38.64 -7.49
CA ILE A 289 15.92 39.69 -6.97
C ILE A 289 15.20 41.03 -7.14
N PHE A 290 14.98 41.73 -6.04
CA PHE A 290 14.42 43.06 -6.01
C PHE A 290 15.53 44.10 -5.88
N LEU A 291 15.54 45.05 -6.82
CA LEU A 291 16.58 46.07 -6.93
C LEU A 291 16.00 47.47 -6.80
N ARG A 292 16.82 48.38 -6.27
CA ARG A 292 16.65 49.82 -6.42
C ARG A 292 17.84 50.35 -7.19
N ARG A 293 17.61 50.86 -8.39
CA ARG A 293 18.65 51.21 -9.39
C ARG A 293 19.47 49.96 -9.75
N LYS A 294 20.55 49.71 -9.02
CA LYS A 294 21.46 48.57 -9.19
C LYS A 294 21.83 47.88 -7.87
N GLU A 295 21.28 48.34 -6.75
CA GLU A 295 21.55 47.77 -5.44
C GLU A 295 20.48 46.74 -5.06
N LEU A 296 20.93 45.63 -4.47
CA LEU A 296 20.07 44.58 -3.93
C LEU A 296 19.28 45.12 -2.74
N VAL A 297 17.95 45.13 -2.85
CA VAL A 297 17.06 45.46 -1.73
C VAL A 297 16.61 44.20 -1.02
N SER A 298 16.22 43.18 -1.77
CA SER A 298 15.78 41.90 -1.22
C SER A 298 15.92 40.77 -2.24
N LYS A 299 16.00 39.55 -1.73
CA LYS A 299 15.97 38.32 -2.51
C LYS A 299 14.87 37.45 -1.91
N VAL A 300 13.93 37.01 -2.75
CA VAL A 300 12.83 36.13 -2.34
C VAL A 300 12.76 34.93 -3.26
N HIS A 301 12.14 33.86 -2.81
CA HIS A 301 11.99 32.65 -3.61
C HIS A 301 10.81 32.80 -4.57
N GLY A 302 10.93 32.13 -5.72
CA GLY A 302 9.88 31.99 -6.69
C GLY A 302 9.82 30.59 -7.25
N ALA A 303 8.66 30.24 -7.77
CA ALA A 303 8.41 29.01 -8.50
C ALA A 303 7.90 29.37 -9.88
N PHE A 304 8.29 28.64 -10.91
CA PHE A 304 7.89 28.93 -12.28
C PHE A 304 7.39 27.68 -13.01
N SER A 305 6.51 27.90 -13.99
CA SER A 305 6.03 26.85 -14.87
C SER A 305 5.82 27.38 -16.28
N TRP A 306 5.80 26.45 -17.25
CA TRP A 306 5.61 26.73 -18.67
C TRP A 306 4.33 26.09 -19.17
N LYS A 307 3.47 26.87 -19.83
CA LYS A 307 2.27 26.35 -20.51
C LYS A 307 2.05 27.10 -21.81
N ASN A 308 2.07 26.40 -22.94
CA ASN A 308 1.82 26.97 -24.28
C ASN A 308 2.61 28.27 -24.56
N ASP A 309 3.93 28.25 -24.36
CA ASP A 309 4.83 29.40 -24.50
C ASP A 309 4.56 30.59 -23.56
N VAL A 310 3.73 30.40 -22.53
CA VAL A 310 3.55 31.33 -21.43
C VAL A 310 4.36 30.86 -20.24
N LEU A 311 5.21 31.76 -19.73
CA LEU A 311 5.92 31.60 -18.47
C LEU A 311 5.08 32.18 -17.35
N SER A 312 4.76 31.37 -16.36
CA SER A 312 4.14 31.81 -15.11
C SER A 312 5.15 31.72 -13.97
N ILE A 313 5.28 32.78 -13.17
CA ILE A 313 6.19 32.85 -12.02
C ILE A 313 5.36 33.24 -10.80
N LEU A 314 5.26 32.35 -9.83
CA LEU A 314 4.75 32.64 -8.49
C LEU A 314 5.91 33.11 -7.62
N ILE A 315 5.75 34.25 -6.95
CA ILE A 315 6.81 34.90 -6.18
C ILE A 315 6.35 35.04 -4.74
N ALA A 316 7.06 34.38 -3.83
CA ALA A 316 6.80 34.40 -2.39
C ALA A 316 5.31 34.18 -2.06
N ASP A 317 4.64 33.27 -2.78
CA ASP A 317 3.20 32.98 -2.71
C ASP A 317 2.25 34.16 -2.92
N ALA A 318 2.77 35.33 -3.28
CA ALA A 318 2.08 36.61 -3.22
C ALA A 318 1.77 37.18 -4.59
N LEU A 319 2.69 37.05 -5.56
CA LEU A 319 2.58 37.67 -6.88
C LEU A 319 2.76 36.62 -7.96
N VAL A 320 1.80 36.55 -8.88
CA VAL A 320 1.92 35.77 -10.10
C VAL A 320 2.24 36.72 -11.25
N LEU A 321 3.37 36.49 -11.91
CA LEU A 321 3.75 37.12 -13.18
C LEU A 321 3.49 36.14 -14.32
N GLU A 322 2.85 36.62 -15.38
CA GLU A 322 2.67 35.87 -16.63
C GLU A 322 3.30 36.64 -17.78
N LEU A 323 4.18 35.95 -18.52
CA LEU A 323 4.91 36.50 -19.65
C LEU A 323 4.67 35.62 -20.87
N SER A 324 4.22 36.23 -21.98
CA SER A 324 4.20 35.54 -23.26
C SER A 324 5.60 35.52 -23.85
N THR A 325 6.07 34.33 -24.24
CA THR A 325 7.34 34.15 -24.94
C THR A 325 7.18 33.92 -26.44
N ALA A 326 5.97 34.13 -26.97
CA ALA A 326 5.72 34.14 -28.42
C ALA A 326 6.59 35.23 -29.08
N GLY A 327 7.71 34.81 -29.69
CA GLY A 327 8.73 35.69 -30.27
C GLY A 327 10.17 35.44 -29.77
N ALA A 328 10.36 34.74 -28.64
CA ALA A 328 11.68 34.39 -28.11
C ALA A 328 12.32 33.15 -28.78
N SER A 329 11.61 32.52 -29.73
CA SER A 329 11.96 31.22 -30.32
C SER A 329 12.90 31.24 -31.52
N GLN A 330 13.43 32.39 -31.94
CA GLN A 330 14.16 32.54 -33.22
C GLN A 330 15.63 33.00 -33.13
N ALA A 331 16.29 33.09 -31.98
CA ALA A 331 17.61 33.72 -31.90
C ALA A 331 18.71 32.87 -31.23
N GLU A 332 19.85 32.77 -31.91
CA GLU A 332 21.10 32.13 -31.45
C GLU A 332 21.97 33.04 -30.55
N SER A 333 21.49 34.23 -30.15
CA SER A 333 22.23 35.19 -29.32
C SER A 333 21.33 35.97 -28.33
N LEU A 334 21.95 36.65 -27.35
CA LEU A 334 21.32 37.51 -26.32
C LEU A 334 20.48 38.63 -26.98
N GLN A 335 19.22 38.35 -27.30
CA GLN A 335 18.27 39.33 -27.82
C GLN A 335 17.28 39.75 -26.73
N ARG A 336 17.17 41.05 -26.48
CA ARG A 336 16.16 41.62 -25.58
C ARG A 336 14.80 41.57 -26.27
N VAL A 337 13.86 40.82 -25.72
CA VAL A 337 12.47 40.75 -26.18
C VAL A 337 11.59 41.52 -25.21
N GLU A 338 10.94 42.58 -25.68
CA GLU A 338 9.94 43.31 -24.88
C GLU A 338 8.59 42.61 -25.01
N THR A 339 8.01 42.21 -23.89
CA THR A 339 6.72 41.52 -23.84
C THR A 339 5.80 42.17 -22.81
N ARG A 340 4.50 41.98 -22.96
CA ARG A 340 3.51 42.47 -22.01
C ARG A 340 3.47 41.55 -20.80
N ILE A 341 3.85 42.08 -19.64
CA ILE A 341 3.75 41.36 -18.37
C ILE A 341 2.35 41.55 -17.81
N LYS A 342 1.66 40.44 -17.57
CA LYS A 342 0.46 40.43 -16.72
C LYS A 342 0.88 40.08 -15.31
N HIS A 343 0.30 40.74 -14.32
CA HIS A 343 0.56 40.43 -12.93
C HIS A 343 -0.75 40.43 -12.13
N ARG A 344 -0.80 39.57 -11.11
CA ARG A 344 -1.89 39.54 -10.13
C ARG A 344 -1.37 39.14 -8.77
N PHE A 345 -1.91 39.75 -7.72
CA PHE A 345 -1.67 39.27 -6.36
C PHE A 345 -2.54 38.03 -6.08
N THR A 346 -2.04 37.13 -5.24
CA THR A 346 -2.79 35.97 -4.77
C THR A 346 -3.78 36.38 -3.67
N ALA A 347 -4.57 35.42 -3.18
CA ALA A 347 -5.49 35.64 -2.06
C ALA A 347 -4.78 35.66 -0.69
N ASP A 348 -3.49 35.29 -0.64
CA ASP A 348 -2.71 35.31 0.59
C ASP A 348 -2.36 36.77 0.96
N THR A 349 -3.11 37.31 1.91
CA THR A 349 -2.97 38.69 2.35
C THR A 349 -1.66 38.97 3.08
N GLU A 350 -1.14 38.00 3.84
CA GLU A 350 0.09 38.16 4.63
C GLU A 350 1.30 38.17 3.70
N ALA A 351 1.38 37.19 2.80
CA ALA A 351 2.41 37.12 1.78
C ALA A 351 2.36 38.36 0.87
N THR A 352 1.15 38.78 0.45
CA THR A 352 0.94 39.98 -0.38
C THR A 352 1.42 41.25 0.31
N ASN A 353 1.10 41.46 1.58
CA ASN A 353 1.51 42.65 2.32
C ASN A 353 3.04 42.69 2.49
N SER A 354 3.64 41.55 2.83
CA SER A 354 5.08 41.39 2.97
C SER A 354 5.81 41.71 1.66
N LEU A 355 5.35 41.16 0.54
CA LEU A 355 5.95 41.42 -0.76
C LEU A 355 5.75 42.88 -1.21
N ARG A 356 4.59 43.49 -0.96
CA ARG A 356 4.35 44.91 -1.29
C ARG A 356 5.31 45.84 -0.56
N ALA A 357 5.60 45.57 0.72
CA ALA A 357 6.56 46.36 1.49
C ALA A 357 7.98 46.34 0.87
N ILE A 358 8.37 45.22 0.24
CA ILE A 358 9.60 45.11 -0.56
C ILE A 358 9.46 45.91 -1.85
N MET A 359 8.38 45.66 -2.62
CA MET A 359 8.15 46.31 -3.92
C MET A 359 8.14 47.84 -3.84
N HIS A 360 7.60 48.44 -2.76
CA HIS A 360 7.59 49.89 -2.56
C HIS A 360 8.99 50.52 -2.43
N LYS A 361 10.01 49.73 -2.06
CA LYS A 361 11.39 50.19 -1.91
C LYS A 361 12.23 49.95 -3.16
N CYS A 362 11.65 49.33 -4.18
CA CYS A 362 12.35 48.84 -5.37
C CYS A 362 11.80 49.51 -6.63
N ASP A 363 12.63 49.59 -7.67
CA ASP A 363 12.22 50.07 -8.99
C ASP A 363 12.32 48.97 -10.05
N ARG A 364 12.85 47.79 -9.69
CA ARG A 364 13.09 46.71 -10.64
C ARG A 364 13.08 45.34 -9.97
N LEU A 365 12.64 44.35 -10.73
CA LEU A 365 12.66 42.93 -10.39
C LEU A 365 13.45 42.18 -11.46
N LEU A 366 14.36 41.31 -11.03
CA LEU A 366 15.17 40.47 -11.90
C LEU A 366 15.02 38.99 -11.47
N THR A 367 14.87 38.09 -12.44
CA THR A 367 15.00 36.65 -12.20
C THR A 367 15.59 35.95 -13.41
N VAL A 368 16.22 34.79 -13.17
CA VAL A 368 16.85 33.97 -14.20
C VAL A 368 16.17 32.60 -14.18
N ILE A 369 15.67 32.19 -15.33
CA ILE A 369 14.87 30.99 -15.47
C ILE A 369 15.42 30.14 -16.62
N PRO A 370 15.63 28.82 -16.43
CA PRO A 370 15.96 27.92 -17.52
C PRO A 370 14.92 27.97 -18.65
N TYR A 371 15.37 28.12 -19.90
CA TYR A 371 14.53 28.16 -21.09
C TYR A 371 15.07 27.23 -22.17
N LYS A 372 14.32 26.18 -22.51
CA LYS A 372 14.75 25.12 -23.45
C LYS A 372 16.11 24.51 -23.04
N LYS A 373 16.61 23.53 -23.80
CA LYS A 373 17.76 22.72 -23.39
C LYS A 373 19.05 23.55 -23.41
N GLY A 374 19.44 24.10 -22.26
CA GLY A 374 20.72 24.78 -22.02
C GLY A 374 20.70 26.31 -22.11
N SER A 375 19.58 26.96 -22.44
CA SER A 375 19.50 28.43 -22.48
C SER A 375 18.90 29.00 -21.19
N LEU A 376 19.25 30.25 -20.88
CA LEU A 376 18.72 30.99 -19.73
C LEU A 376 17.90 32.18 -20.23
N LEU A 377 16.72 32.35 -19.65
CA LEU A 377 15.88 33.52 -19.83
C LEU A 377 16.09 34.48 -18.64
N TYR A 378 16.48 35.71 -18.95
CA TYR A 378 16.55 36.79 -17.98
C TYR A 378 15.27 37.59 -18.05
N VAL A 379 14.51 37.60 -16.95
CA VAL A 379 13.31 38.41 -16.81
C VAL A 379 13.67 39.66 -16.04
N ASP A 380 13.68 40.81 -16.74
CA ASP A 380 13.85 42.14 -16.15
C ASP A 380 12.50 42.88 -16.22
N CYS A 381 11.88 43.09 -15.06
CA CYS A 381 10.59 43.76 -14.92
C CYS A 381 10.76 45.09 -14.17
N PRO A 382 10.64 46.25 -14.84
CA PRO A 382 10.61 47.53 -14.16
C PRO A 382 9.31 47.65 -13.33
N LEU A 383 9.44 48.13 -12.09
CA LEU A 383 8.32 48.39 -11.19
C LEU A 383 8.00 49.88 -11.24
N ALA A 384 6.74 50.23 -11.52
CA ALA A 384 6.31 51.62 -11.51
C ALA A 384 6.35 52.15 -10.06
N VAL A 385 7.31 53.02 -9.75
CA VAL A 385 7.33 53.77 -8.50
C VAL A 385 6.18 54.77 -8.55
N LYS A 386 5.08 54.48 -7.85
CA LYS A 386 4.01 55.48 -7.66
C LYS A 386 4.60 56.63 -6.83
N ASN A 387 4.87 57.75 -7.47
CA ASN A 387 4.98 59.03 -6.75
C ASN A 387 3.58 59.38 -6.24
N ASP A 388 3.38 59.32 -4.92
CA ASP A 388 2.19 59.87 -4.28
C ASP A 388 2.16 61.39 -4.48
N LYS A 389 1.48 61.82 -5.53
CA LYS A 389 0.76 63.09 -5.58
C LYS A 389 -0.58 62.83 -6.26
N GLN A 390 -1.51 62.27 -5.50
CA GLN A 390 -2.92 62.34 -5.88
C GLN A 390 -3.38 63.78 -5.66
N SER A 391 -3.60 64.49 -6.76
CA SER A 391 -4.34 65.74 -6.80
C SER A 391 -5.71 65.52 -6.16
N ALA A 392 -5.93 66.17 -5.03
CA ALA A 392 -7.27 66.45 -4.54
C ALA A 392 -8.03 67.19 -5.65
N ASN A 393 -9.07 66.56 -6.18
CA ASN A 393 -10.17 67.31 -6.78
C ASN A 393 -11.46 66.73 -6.26
N ASN A 394 -12.07 67.55 -5.40
CA ASN A 394 -13.40 67.40 -4.86
C ASN A 394 -14.42 67.34 -6.00
N SER A 395 -15.30 66.34 -5.94
CA SER A 395 -16.64 66.43 -6.49
C SER A 395 -17.62 65.83 -5.49
N SER A 396 -18.05 66.69 -4.56
CA SER A 396 -19.27 66.49 -3.77
C SER A 396 -20.48 66.54 -4.71
N PRO A 397 -21.49 65.66 -4.57
CA PRO A 397 -22.80 65.91 -5.15
C PRO A 397 -23.63 66.78 -4.19
N GLN A 398 -24.12 67.91 -4.70
CA GLN A 398 -25.22 68.65 -4.10
C GLN A 398 -26.55 67.98 -4.45
N LYS A 399 -27.36 67.78 -3.41
CA LYS A 399 -28.83 67.58 -3.32
C LYS A 399 -29.48 66.42 -4.06
#